data_AF-A0A225CHU8-F1
#
_entry.id   AF-A0A225CHU8-F1
#
_cell.length_a   1.000
_cell.length_b   1.000
_cell.length_c   1.000
_cell.angle_alpha   90.00
_cell.angle_beta   90.00
_cell.angle_gamma   90.00
#
_symmetry.space_group_name_H-M   'P 1'
#
loop_
_entity.id
_entity.type
_entity.pdbx_description
1 polymer ?
#
loop_
_entity_poly.entity_id
_entity_poly.type
_entity_poly.pdbx_seq_one_letter_code
_entity_poly.pdbx_strand_id
1 'polypeptide(L)'
;MPAYVRPRIDAPPALDDAGVPSGSRWDLADGPPEDACSRTSHLERFAPLHAVADALVAHLVATHDVTAIAGADPTLADPHPDAVRTVRLAPRDGSGPAFALEWTSFPGVMLHTGRRTSAAFPACGCDACDDRWEDVADELEEAVLLAAGERPPPPEPFGDLVR
;
A
#
# COMPACT_ATOMS: atom_id res chain seq x y z
N MET A 1 -3.53 -18.04 -14.92
CA MET A 1 -4.24 -16.89 -14.32
C MET A 1 -3.63 -15.64 -14.91
N PRO A 2 -4.43 -14.60 -15.22
CA PRO A 2 -3.86 -13.32 -15.64
C PRO A 2 -2.95 -12.78 -14.53
N ALA A 3 -1.85 -12.12 -14.90
CA ALA A 3 -1.03 -11.39 -13.94
C ALA A 3 -1.79 -10.16 -13.45
N TYR A 4 -1.55 -9.75 -12.21
CA TYR A 4 -2.05 -8.48 -11.69
C TYR A 4 -1.48 -7.32 -12.52
N VAL A 5 -2.33 -6.31 -12.75
CA VAL A 5 -1.95 -5.06 -13.40
C VAL A 5 -2.54 -3.93 -12.57
N ARG A 6 -1.68 -3.03 -12.09
CA ARG A 6 -2.10 -1.84 -11.36
C ARG A 6 -3.07 -1.01 -12.21
N PRO A 7 -4.20 -0.55 -11.67
CA PRO A 7 -5.07 0.37 -12.39
C PRO A 7 -4.33 1.68 -12.65
N ARG A 8 -4.59 2.31 -13.80
CA ARG A 8 -4.14 3.69 -14.00
C ARG A 8 -4.86 4.59 -13.01
N ILE A 9 -4.10 5.23 -12.13
CA ILE A 9 -4.62 6.19 -11.15
C ILE A 9 -4.13 7.58 -11.59
N ASP A 10 -5.08 8.46 -11.94
CA ASP A 10 -4.76 9.84 -12.26
C ASP A 10 -4.58 10.64 -10.95
N ALA A 11 -3.42 10.43 -10.30
CA ALA A 11 -3.00 11.17 -9.12
C ALA A 11 -1.92 12.19 -9.52
N PRO A 12 -2.15 13.51 -9.34
CA PRO A 12 -1.08 14.48 -9.54
C PRO A 12 0.04 14.24 -8.53
N PRO A 13 1.31 14.52 -8.88
CA PRO A 13 2.40 14.44 -7.92
C PRO A 13 2.08 15.26 -6.68
N ALA A 14 2.25 14.66 -5.51
CA ALA A 14 2.12 15.39 -4.26
C ALA A 14 3.31 16.34 -4.12
N LEU A 15 3.01 17.63 -4.08
CA LEU A 15 4.00 18.69 -3.94
C LEU A 15 4.07 19.14 -2.48
N ASP A 16 5.26 19.49 -1.99
CA ASP A 16 5.36 20.28 -0.75
C ASP A 16 4.93 21.74 -0.96
N ASP A 17 4.98 22.51 0.12
CA ASP A 17 4.78 23.96 0.15
C ASP A 17 5.71 24.75 -0.80
N ALA A 18 6.85 24.18 -1.21
CA ALA A 18 7.78 24.78 -2.17
C ALA A 18 7.52 24.35 -3.62
N GLY A 19 6.54 23.47 -3.87
CA GLY A 19 6.21 22.94 -5.18
C GLY A 19 7.10 21.78 -5.63
N VAL A 20 7.88 21.17 -4.72
CA VAL A 20 8.77 20.05 -5.02
C VAL A 20 8.00 18.73 -4.86
N PRO A 21 7.99 17.85 -5.87
CA PRO A 21 7.37 16.54 -5.77
C PRO A 21 8.04 15.67 -4.70
N SER A 22 7.23 14.85 -4.02
CA SER A 22 7.77 13.76 -3.21
C SER A 22 8.65 12.81 -4.03
N GLY A 23 9.66 12.23 -3.39
CA GLY A 23 10.66 11.32 -3.96
C GLY A 23 11.91 12.02 -4.47
N SER A 24 11.95 13.35 -4.45
CA SER A 24 13.05 14.16 -4.98
C SER A 24 13.39 15.38 -4.12
N ARG A 25 12.76 15.55 -2.95
CA ARG A 25 12.96 16.76 -2.11
C ARG A 25 14.40 16.91 -1.63
N TRP A 26 15.10 15.80 -1.47
CA TRP A 26 16.45 15.77 -0.91
C TRP A 26 17.56 15.56 -1.95
N ASP A 27 17.24 15.41 -3.24
CA ASP A 27 18.22 15.09 -4.29
C ASP A 27 19.35 16.13 -4.43
N LEU A 28 19.06 17.39 -4.07
CA LEU A 28 20.00 18.51 -4.16
C LEU A 28 20.38 19.10 -2.80
N ALA A 29 19.89 18.52 -1.70
CA ALA A 29 20.12 19.01 -0.34
C ALA A 29 21.02 18.03 0.44
N ASP A 30 21.62 18.51 1.54
CA ASP A 30 22.38 17.66 2.48
C ASP A 30 21.48 16.77 3.37
N GLY A 31 20.24 16.53 2.93
CA GLY A 31 19.22 15.76 3.64
C GLY A 31 18.02 16.59 4.12
N PRO A 32 17.03 15.93 4.75
CA PRO A 32 15.87 16.58 5.31
C PRO A 32 16.22 17.51 6.49
N PRO A 33 15.44 18.58 6.73
CA PRO A 33 15.49 19.36 7.96
C PRO A 33 15.35 18.48 9.22
N GLU A 34 15.96 18.89 10.34
CA GLU A 34 15.94 18.09 11.59
C GLU A 34 14.51 17.79 12.09
N ASP A 35 13.56 18.69 11.85
CA ASP A 35 12.17 18.53 12.28
C ASP A 35 11.34 17.64 11.33
N ALA A 36 11.81 17.36 10.11
CA ALA A 36 11.04 16.64 9.09
C ALA A 36 10.67 15.20 9.51
N CYS A 37 11.50 14.53 10.32
CA CYS A 37 11.17 13.22 10.90
C CYS A 37 10.02 13.30 11.93
N SER A 38 9.78 14.47 12.51
CA SER A 38 8.73 14.70 13.53
C SER A 38 7.46 15.32 12.96
N ARG A 39 7.44 15.59 11.65
CA ARG A 39 6.29 16.16 10.95
C ARG A 39 5.68 15.15 9.99
N THR A 40 4.38 15.33 9.78
CA THR A 40 3.57 14.47 8.93
C THR A 40 2.61 15.39 8.19
N SER A 41 2.95 15.72 6.95
CA SER A 41 2.19 16.61 6.08
C SER A 41 1.92 15.94 4.73
N HIS A 42 1.02 16.55 3.94
CA HIS A 42 0.67 16.10 2.59
C HIS A 42 0.30 14.60 2.51
N LEU A 43 -0.51 14.14 3.46
CA LEU A 43 -0.89 12.72 3.57
C LEU A 43 -1.79 12.25 2.44
N GLU A 44 -2.50 13.18 1.80
CA GLU A 44 -3.25 12.92 0.57
C GLU A 44 -2.38 12.28 -0.52
N ARG A 45 -1.05 12.39 -0.45
CA ARG A 45 -0.12 11.71 -1.36
C ARG A 45 -0.33 10.20 -1.37
N PHE A 46 -0.70 9.60 -0.25
CA PHE A 46 -0.88 8.15 -0.14
C PHE A 46 -2.30 7.68 -0.47
N ALA A 47 -3.26 8.60 -0.71
CA ALA A 47 -4.64 8.25 -1.07
C ALA A 47 -4.78 7.21 -2.22
N PRO A 48 -3.93 7.20 -3.26
CA PRO A 48 -3.94 6.16 -4.29
C PRO A 48 -3.77 4.72 -3.78
N LEU A 49 -3.08 4.50 -2.65
CA LEU A 49 -2.85 3.17 -2.09
C LEU A 49 -4.15 2.42 -1.80
N HIS A 50 -5.20 3.16 -1.42
CA HIS A 50 -6.52 2.59 -1.20
C HIS A 50 -7.11 1.97 -2.49
N ALA A 51 -6.93 2.63 -3.63
CA ALA A 51 -7.39 2.14 -4.94
C ALA A 51 -6.54 0.96 -5.43
N VAL A 52 -5.23 0.96 -5.15
CA VAL A 52 -4.34 -0.18 -5.41
C VAL A 52 -4.78 -1.41 -4.60
N ALA A 53 -5.01 -1.26 -3.29
CA ALA A 53 -5.49 -2.34 -2.44
C ALA A 53 -6.85 -2.89 -2.89
N ASP A 54 -7.75 -2.02 -3.36
CA ASP A 54 -9.03 -2.46 -3.93
C ASP A 54 -8.86 -3.30 -5.20
N ALA A 55 -7.95 -2.88 -6.08
CA ALA A 55 -7.62 -3.64 -7.29
C ALA A 55 -6.97 -5.00 -6.96
N LEU A 56 -6.10 -5.05 -5.95
CA LEU A 56 -5.50 -6.30 -5.47
C LEU A 56 -6.56 -7.27 -4.92
N VAL A 57 -7.49 -6.79 -4.09
CA VAL A 57 -8.60 -7.63 -3.60
C VAL A 57 -9.43 -8.16 -4.77
N ALA A 58 -9.80 -7.28 -5.72
CA ALA A 58 -10.60 -7.66 -6.88
C ALA A 58 -9.88 -8.70 -7.75
N HIS A 59 -8.58 -8.50 -7.99
CA HIS A 59 -7.73 -9.45 -8.72
C HIS A 59 -7.70 -10.81 -8.03
N LEU A 60 -7.40 -10.86 -6.73
CA LEU A 60 -7.30 -12.11 -6.00
C LEU A 60 -8.62 -12.88 -5.96
N VAL A 61 -9.76 -12.18 -5.78
CA VAL A 61 -11.09 -12.80 -5.84
C VAL A 61 -11.42 -13.33 -7.24
N ALA A 62 -10.93 -12.67 -8.29
CA ALA A 62 -11.18 -13.09 -9.67
C ALA A 62 -10.27 -14.25 -10.12
N THR A 63 -9.07 -14.36 -9.56
CA THR A 63 -8.06 -15.32 -10.02
C THR A 63 -7.90 -16.53 -9.10
N HIS A 64 -8.15 -16.38 -7.80
CA HIS A 64 -8.01 -17.44 -6.80
C HIS A 64 -9.37 -17.90 -6.28
N ASP A 65 -9.44 -19.14 -5.79
CA ASP A 65 -10.63 -19.64 -5.10
C ASP A 65 -10.70 -19.12 -3.65
N VAL A 66 -10.78 -17.80 -3.50
CA VAL A 66 -10.84 -17.10 -2.22
C VAL A 66 -12.18 -16.39 -2.04
N THR A 67 -12.53 -16.13 -0.79
CA THR A 67 -13.65 -15.25 -0.40
C THR A 67 -13.09 -14.00 0.25
N ALA A 68 -13.54 -12.84 -0.22
CA ALA A 68 -13.34 -11.56 0.44
C ALA A 68 -14.50 -11.29 1.41
N ILE A 69 -14.20 -11.12 2.69
CA ILE A 69 -15.18 -10.82 3.75
C ILE A 69 -14.89 -9.41 4.23
N ALA A 70 -15.81 -8.47 3.96
CA ALA A 70 -15.70 -7.10 4.41
C ALA A 70 -16.23 -6.93 5.85
N GLY A 71 -15.60 -6.03 6.60
CA GLY A 71 -15.95 -5.72 7.98
C GLY A 71 -14.88 -6.15 8.97
N ALA A 72 -15.11 -5.87 10.26
CA ALA A 72 -14.16 -6.18 11.32
C ALA A 72 -13.79 -7.67 11.31
N ASP A 73 -12.49 -7.97 11.28
CA ASP A 73 -11.98 -9.33 11.38
C ASP A 73 -11.65 -9.65 12.84
N PRO A 74 -12.47 -10.47 13.54
CA PRO A 74 -12.25 -10.79 14.95
C PRO A 74 -11.01 -11.69 15.17
N THR A 75 -10.36 -12.14 14.09
CA THR A 75 -9.14 -12.96 14.17
C THR A 75 -7.86 -12.13 14.23
N LEU A 76 -7.93 -10.82 13.94
CA LEU A 76 -6.83 -9.89 14.11
C LEU A 76 -6.59 -9.64 15.60
N ALA A 77 -5.36 -9.92 16.06
CA ALA A 77 -5.00 -9.66 17.46
C ALA A 77 -4.79 -8.18 17.75
N ASP A 78 -4.44 -7.39 16.72
CA ASP A 78 -4.08 -5.98 16.81
C ASP A 78 -4.58 -5.22 15.57
N PRO A 79 -5.91 -4.97 15.48
CA PRO A 79 -6.45 -4.16 14.40
C PRO A 79 -5.96 -2.71 14.53
N HIS A 80 -5.66 -2.06 13.40
CA HIS A 80 -5.15 -0.68 13.43
C HIS A 80 -6.21 0.28 14.02
N PRO A 81 -5.86 1.15 14.98
CA PRO A 81 -6.84 2.03 15.66
C PRO A 81 -7.59 2.95 14.68
N ASP A 82 -6.91 3.35 13.60
CA ASP A 82 -7.44 4.22 12.56
C ASP A 82 -7.97 3.46 11.32
N ALA A 83 -8.18 2.15 11.42
CA ALA A 83 -8.75 1.37 10.32
C ALA A 83 -10.17 1.86 10.00
N VAL A 84 -10.38 2.30 8.77
CA VAL A 84 -11.69 2.74 8.25
C VAL A 84 -12.42 1.60 7.54
N ARG A 85 -11.69 0.56 7.11
CA ARG A 85 -12.24 -0.61 6.44
C ARG A 85 -11.28 -1.79 6.57
N THR A 86 -11.85 -2.98 6.69
CA THR A 86 -11.10 -4.25 6.72
C THR A 86 -11.69 -5.22 5.70
N VAL A 87 -10.83 -5.95 5.00
CA VAL A 87 -11.20 -7.06 4.11
C VAL A 87 -10.32 -8.26 4.42
N ARG A 88 -10.96 -9.38 4.80
CA ARG A 88 -10.29 -10.67 5.00
C ARG A 88 -10.40 -11.52 3.75
N LEU A 89 -9.27 -12.01 3.25
CA LEU A 89 -9.17 -12.95 2.14
C LEU A 89 -8.84 -14.36 2.68
N ALA A 90 -9.69 -15.34 2.35
CA ALA A 90 -9.49 -16.72 2.78
C ALA A 90 -9.84 -17.72 1.67
N PRO A 91 -9.05 -18.79 1.47
CA PRO A 91 -9.40 -19.88 0.56
C PRO A 91 -10.75 -20.50 0.90
N ARG A 92 -11.61 -20.77 -0.11
CA ARG A 92 -12.96 -21.34 0.11
C ARG A 92 -12.93 -22.75 0.66
N ASP A 93 -11.95 -23.53 0.23
CA ASP A 93 -11.72 -24.90 0.67
C ASP A 93 -11.04 -24.98 2.05
N GLY A 94 -10.63 -23.83 2.61
CA GLY A 94 -9.92 -23.73 3.88
C GLY A 94 -8.50 -24.30 3.85
N SER A 95 -7.93 -24.57 2.67
CA SER A 95 -6.67 -25.31 2.53
C SER A 95 -5.42 -24.46 2.77
N GLY A 96 -5.54 -23.14 2.88
CA GLY A 96 -4.42 -22.20 2.97
C GLY A 96 -4.60 -21.08 3.99
N PRO A 97 -3.51 -20.32 4.25
CA PRO A 97 -3.55 -19.19 5.17
C PRO A 97 -4.48 -18.10 4.65
N ALA A 98 -5.27 -17.54 5.56
CA ALA A 98 -6.01 -16.31 5.31
C ALA A 98 -5.16 -15.11 5.70
N PHE A 99 -5.39 -13.99 5.03
CA PHE A 99 -4.79 -12.70 5.38
C PHE A 99 -5.86 -11.61 5.30
N ALA A 100 -5.57 -10.46 5.90
CA ALA A 100 -6.48 -9.32 5.88
C ALA A 100 -5.75 -8.06 5.41
N LEU A 101 -6.51 -7.17 4.78
CA LEU A 101 -6.10 -5.82 4.45
C LEU A 101 -6.95 -4.84 5.28
N GLU A 102 -6.32 -3.86 5.92
CA GLU A 102 -7.02 -2.72 6.53
C GLU A 102 -6.62 -1.43 5.84
N TRP A 103 -7.62 -0.63 5.46
CA TRP A 103 -7.45 0.73 4.96
C TRP A 103 -7.49 1.67 6.16
N THR A 104 -6.57 2.62 6.25
CA THR A 104 -6.45 3.51 7.41
C THR A 104 -6.84 4.95 7.07
N SER A 105 -7.15 5.77 8.09
CA SER A 105 -7.50 7.19 7.89
C SER A 105 -6.27 8.06 7.56
N PHE A 106 -5.10 7.69 8.08
CA PHE A 106 -3.81 7.95 7.44
C PHE A 106 -3.84 7.10 6.16
N PRO A 107 -4.00 7.65 4.94
CA PRO A 107 -4.55 6.90 3.81
C PRO A 107 -3.56 5.87 3.25
N GLY A 108 -3.34 4.81 4.01
CA GLY A 108 -2.41 3.72 3.81
C GLY A 108 -3.11 2.39 4.07
N VAL A 109 -2.34 1.31 3.98
CA VAL A 109 -2.87 -0.05 3.99
C VAL A 109 -2.05 -0.92 4.93
N MET A 110 -2.72 -1.64 5.82
CA MET A 110 -2.12 -2.68 6.65
C MET A 110 -2.37 -4.04 6.01
N LEU A 111 -1.33 -4.83 5.80
CA LEU A 111 -1.43 -6.25 5.44
C LEU A 111 -1.18 -7.11 6.67
N HIS A 112 -2.11 -8.00 7.00
CA HIS A 112 -2.02 -8.95 8.10
C HIS A 112 -1.86 -10.39 7.59
N THR A 113 -0.64 -10.93 7.63
CA THR A 113 -0.31 -12.31 7.21
C THR A 113 -0.30 -13.25 8.42
N GLY A 114 -1.45 -13.38 9.07
CA GLY A 114 -1.65 -14.24 10.23
C GLY A 114 -2.02 -13.45 11.49
N ARG A 115 -1.98 -14.10 12.66
CA ARG A 115 -2.52 -13.53 13.91
C ARG A 115 -1.75 -12.34 14.47
N ARG A 116 -0.44 -12.22 14.20
CA ARG A 116 0.44 -11.21 14.82
C ARG A 116 1.44 -10.58 13.83
N THR A 117 1.37 -10.97 12.57
CA THR A 117 2.30 -10.49 11.55
C THR A 117 1.56 -9.49 10.71
N SER A 118 2.02 -8.24 10.75
CA SER A 118 1.47 -7.17 9.93
C SER A 118 2.59 -6.32 9.33
N ALA A 119 2.29 -5.69 8.20
CA ALA A 119 3.12 -4.70 7.52
C ALA A 119 2.24 -3.49 7.16
N ALA A 120 2.81 -2.29 7.29
CA ALA A 120 2.14 -1.04 6.98
C ALA A 120 2.69 -0.45 5.68
N PHE A 121 1.80 0.09 4.85
CA PHE A 121 2.13 0.74 3.58
C PHE A 121 1.47 2.12 3.55
N PRO A 122 2.23 3.22 3.71
CA PRO A 122 3.68 3.26 3.92
C PRO A 122 4.09 2.78 5.32
N ALA A 123 5.36 2.37 5.47
CA ALA A 123 5.93 2.02 6.78
C ALA A 123 6.18 3.24 7.68
N CYS A 124 6.33 4.43 7.07
CA CYS A 124 6.51 5.70 7.76
C CYS A 124 5.76 6.81 7.03
N GLY A 125 5.19 7.75 7.77
CA GLY A 125 4.46 8.89 7.21
C GLY A 125 5.18 10.22 7.25
N CYS A 126 6.40 10.26 7.79
CA CYS A 126 7.07 11.53 8.05
C CYS A 126 7.50 12.25 6.77
N ASP A 127 7.69 13.56 6.86
CA ASP A 127 8.14 14.38 5.73
C ASP A 127 9.55 13.99 5.26
N ALA A 128 10.39 13.48 6.18
CA ALA A 128 11.78 13.12 5.90
C ALA A 128 11.92 11.89 4.98
N CYS A 129 11.02 10.91 5.07
CA CYS A 129 11.04 9.74 4.19
C CYS A 129 10.83 10.12 2.73
N ASP A 130 10.03 11.17 2.50
CA ASP A 130 9.75 11.70 1.17
C ASP A 130 9.23 10.64 0.16
N ASP A 131 8.56 9.60 0.65
CA ASP A 131 8.09 8.50 -0.20
C ASP A 131 7.06 8.97 -1.23
N ARG A 132 7.18 8.42 -2.44
CA ARG A 132 6.13 8.48 -3.46
C ARG A 132 5.14 7.36 -3.25
N TRP A 133 3.88 7.59 -3.61
CA TRP A 133 2.87 6.56 -3.46
C TRP A 133 3.10 5.39 -4.43
N GLU A 134 3.72 5.63 -5.59
CA GLU A 134 4.05 4.61 -6.57
C GLU A 134 5.04 3.58 -6.02
N ASP A 135 6.08 4.05 -5.33
CA ASP A 135 7.10 3.18 -4.72
C ASP A 135 6.47 2.34 -3.59
N VAL A 136 5.65 2.98 -2.75
CA VAL A 136 4.91 2.29 -1.69
C VAL A 136 3.88 1.30 -2.26
N ALA A 137 3.28 1.62 -3.41
CA ALA A 137 2.36 0.73 -4.10
C ALA A 137 3.09 -0.50 -4.65
N ASP A 138 4.32 -0.36 -5.17
CA ASP A 138 5.14 -1.49 -5.60
C ASP A 138 5.39 -2.45 -4.42
N GLU A 139 5.76 -1.91 -3.26
CA GLU A 139 5.97 -2.71 -2.03
C GLU A 139 4.69 -3.40 -1.55
N LEU A 140 3.55 -2.69 -1.57
CA LEU A 140 2.24 -3.24 -1.20
C LEU A 140 1.85 -4.39 -2.14
N GLU A 141 1.98 -4.20 -3.45
CA GLU A 141 1.66 -5.19 -4.46
C GLU A 141 2.55 -6.42 -4.32
N GLU A 142 3.85 -6.24 -4.11
CA GLU A 142 4.77 -7.32 -3.82
C GLU A 142 4.33 -8.14 -2.60
N ALA A 143 4.10 -7.46 -1.47
CA ALA A 143 3.75 -8.13 -0.22
C ALA A 143 2.42 -8.90 -0.30
N VAL A 144 1.40 -8.31 -0.94
CA VAL A 144 0.08 -8.94 -1.08
C VAL A 144 0.12 -10.13 -2.05
N LEU A 145 0.80 -9.99 -3.19
CA LEU A 145 0.91 -11.08 -4.17
C LEU A 145 1.74 -12.24 -3.60
N LEU A 146 2.83 -11.95 -2.87
CA LEU A 146 3.59 -12.97 -2.16
C LEU A 146 2.75 -13.68 -1.09
N ALA A 147 1.93 -12.95 -0.34
CA ALA A 147 1.00 -13.55 0.63
C ALA A 147 -0.04 -14.47 -0.02
N ALA A 148 -0.44 -14.17 -1.27
CA ALA A 148 -1.30 -15.02 -2.08
C ALA A 148 -0.56 -16.19 -2.79
N GLY A 149 0.78 -16.23 -2.73
CA GLY A 149 1.60 -17.21 -3.44
C GLY A 149 1.79 -16.90 -4.93
N GLU A 150 1.47 -15.68 -5.37
CA GLU A 150 1.76 -15.19 -6.71
C GLU A 150 3.19 -14.62 -6.79
N ARG A 151 3.76 -14.66 -8.00
CA ARG A 151 5.00 -13.94 -8.28
C ARG A 151 4.65 -12.47 -8.58
N PRO A 152 5.24 -11.51 -7.87
CA PRO A 152 4.94 -10.10 -8.08
C PRO A 152 5.41 -9.62 -9.46
N PRO A 153 4.75 -8.60 -10.04
CA PRO A 153 5.27 -7.94 -11.22
C PRO A 153 6.64 -7.30 -10.90
N PRO A 154 7.53 -7.14 -11.90
CA PRO A 154 8.70 -6.30 -11.68
C PRO A 154 8.23 -4.87 -11.31
N PRO A 155 8.93 -4.18 -10.40
CA PRO A 155 8.62 -2.78 -10.10
C PRO A 155 8.64 -1.95 -11.38
N GLU A 156 7.72 -0.99 -11.50
CA GLU A 156 7.66 -0.17 -12.71
C GLU A 156 8.97 0.64 -12.82
N PRO A 157 9.69 0.58 -13.96
CA PRO A 157 10.94 1.29 -14.10
C PRO A 157 10.71 2.80 -13.98
N PHE A 158 11.57 3.47 -13.22
CA PHE A 158 11.58 4.92 -13.10
C PHE A 158 11.79 5.56 -14.47
N GLY A 159 10.81 6.36 -14.92
CA GLY A 159 10.94 7.26 -16.05
C GLY A 159 11.38 6.60 -17.35
N ASP A 160 10.43 6.10 -18.13
CA ASP A 160 10.52 6.41 -19.55
C ASP A 160 10.43 7.95 -19.65
N LEU A 161 11.60 8.58 -19.72
CA LEU A 161 11.75 9.86 -20.40
C LEU A 161 11.02 9.70 -21.74
N VAL A 162 9.80 10.22 -21.78
CA VAL A 162 9.05 10.46 -23.00
C VAL A 162 10.02 11.16 -23.95
N ARG A 163 10.43 10.43 -24.98
CA ARG A 163 11.19 10.93 -26.12
C ARG A 163 10.42 12.02 -26.85
#